data_AF-A0A510UKV0-F1
#
_entry.id   AF-A0A510UKV0-F1
#
_cell.length_a   1.000
_cell.length_b   1.000
_cell.length_c   1.000
_cell.angle_alpha   90.00
_cell.angle_beta   90.00
_cell.angle_gamma   90.00
#
_symmetry.space_group_name_H-M   'P 1'
#
loop_
_entity.id
_entity.type
_entity.pdbx_description
1 polymer ?
#
loop_
_entity_poly.entity_id
_entity_poly.type
_entity_poly.pdbx_seq_one_letter_code
_entity_poly.pdbx_strand_id
1 'polypeptide(L)'
;MVVIDVTDWMKDEHHAVFPVGARDKDMIWSPKTQLLGIKPEWPYLFKESIFRYPDQYWTELVAYIISKHLAIDVPRVLPAMKVTEDGIVCGSLIEWFYDVEEERFVHAGSYFKRLIPEFDDKTGKEHNFSDMNLIIRFLTMKANLKTDRLLWLADMVMFDSLIGNTDRHQENWGVVFCADNTSHLSPLFDNGTSLGHERFIEHIQGWDDPRIKAYINRGKHHLRLTREDTDNRLGHFELLKGVFDANVQIAQHIQQKVDNLDLDGMLAEIEDLTRIEAEIPFSQERFEWIKKNIEIRFDLIKEELIK
;
A
#
# COMPACT_ATOMS: atom_id res chain seq x y z
N MET A 1 -0.58 20.40 5.38
CA MET A 1 -0.74 19.24 6.30
C MET A 1 0.14 19.47 7.52
N VAL A 2 -0.20 18.95 8.70
CA VAL A 2 0.60 19.10 9.92
C VAL A 2 0.86 17.72 10.54
N VAL A 3 1.95 17.59 11.29
CA VAL A 3 2.25 16.37 12.07
C VAL A 3 1.27 16.26 13.23
N ILE A 4 0.66 15.10 13.38
CA ILE A 4 -0.31 14.82 14.45
C ILE A 4 0.42 14.31 15.68
N ASP A 5 0.23 15.00 16.81
CA ASP A 5 0.66 14.51 18.12
C ASP A 5 -0.31 13.43 18.61
N VAL A 6 0.21 12.21 18.77
CA VAL A 6 -0.55 11.06 19.27
C VAL A 6 -0.10 10.58 20.65
N THR A 7 0.67 11.40 21.37
CA THR A 7 1.25 11.06 22.67
C THR A 7 0.19 10.62 23.68
N ASP A 8 -0.90 11.36 23.76
CA ASP A 8 -1.97 11.13 24.73
C ASP A 8 -3.14 10.29 24.17
N TRP A 9 -2.98 9.70 22.99
CA TRP A 9 -4.03 8.87 22.40
C TRP A 9 -4.10 7.52 23.11
N MET A 10 -5.32 7.04 23.32
CA MET A 10 -5.56 5.80 24.06
C MET A 10 -5.14 4.60 23.21
N LYS A 11 -4.28 3.72 23.74
CA LYS A 11 -3.98 2.44 23.10
C LYS A 11 -5.17 1.50 23.15
N ASP A 12 -5.42 0.78 22.07
CA ASP A 12 -6.40 -0.30 22.06
C ASP A 12 -5.77 -1.58 22.64
N GLU A 13 -6.17 -1.95 23.86
CA GLU A 13 -5.73 -3.20 24.50
C GLU A 13 -6.58 -4.42 24.11
N HIS A 14 -7.75 -4.23 23.49
CA HIS A 14 -8.76 -5.27 23.29
C HIS A 14 -8.74 -5.85 21.87
N HIS A 15 -8.44 -5.01 20.87
CA HIS A 15 -8.49 -5.35 19.45
C HIS A 15 -7.11 -5.35 18.77
N ALA A 16 -6.02 -5.25 19.54
CA ALA A 16 -4.64 -5.32 19.07
C ALA A 16 -4.25 -6.73 18.57
N VAL A 17 -4.89 -7.20 17.50
CA VAL A 17 -4.48 -8.41 16.78
C VAL A 17 -3.90 -7.96 15.43
N PHE A 18 -2.61 -7.65 15.42
CA PHE A 18 -1.91 -7.30 14.18
C PHE A 18 -1.34 -8.55 13.51
N PRO A 19 -1.35 -8.64 12.17
CA PRO A 19 -0.48 -9.58 11.49
C PRO A 19 0.98 -9.26 11.83
N VAL A 20 1.81 -10.30 11.94
CA VAL A 20 3.24 -10.18 12.24
C VAL A 20 3.90 -9.32 11.16
N GLY A 21 4.28 -8.10 11.50
CA GLY A 21 5.03 -7.18 10.64
C GLY A 21 6.40 -6.86 11.23
N ALA A 22 7.33 -6.38 10.42
CA ALA A 22 8.69 -6.06 10.86
C ALA A 22 8.81 -4.76 11.70
N ARG A 23 7.71 -4.01 11.84
CA ARG A 23 7.67 -2.69 12.52
C ARG A 23 6.71 -2.73 13.69
N ASP A 24 7.05 -2.01 14.76
CA ASP A 24 6.16 -1.81 15.89
C ASP A 24 4.91 -1.04 15.44
N LYS A 25 3.76 -1.52 15.92
CA LYS A 25 2.43 -1.13 15.48
C LYS A 25 1.55 -1.02 16.71
N ASP A 26 1.04 0.18 16.98
CA ASP A 26 0.04 0.41 18.00
C ASP A 26 -1.28 0.78 17.31
N MET A 27 -2.38 0.16 17.70
CA MET A 27 -3.71 0.69 17.39
C MET A 27 -4.06 1.67 18.49
N ILE A 28 -4.40 2.89 18.10
CA ILE A 28 -4.68 4.00 18.99
C ILE A 28 -6.00 4.66 18.61
N TRP A 29 -6.72 5.15 19.60
CA TRP A 29 -8.01 5.80 19.41
C TRP A 29 -7.86 7.31 19.41
N SER A 30 -8.43 7.93 18.38
CA SER A 30 -8.50 9.38 18.30
C SER A 30 -9.37 9.96 19.43
N PRO A 31 -9.07 11.18 19.89
CA PRO A 31 -9.88 11.83 20.91
C PRO A 31 -11.28 12.16 20.37
N LYS A 32 -12.21 12.38 21.29
CA LYS A 32 -13.57 12.86 20.97
C LYS A 32 -13.58 14.25 20.33
N THR A 33 -12.57 15.06 20.62
CA THR A 33 -12.42 16.38 20.02
C THR A 33 -12.19 16.25 18.52
N GLN A 34 -12.98 16.97 17.72
CA GLN A 34 -12.79 17.00 16.28
C GLN A 34 -11.44 17.62 15.93
N LEU A 35 -10.55 16.80 15.37
CA LEU A 35 -9.30 17.27 14.75
C LEU A 35 -9.48 17.29 13.23
N LEU A 36 -8.80 18.22 12.55
CA LEU A 36 -8.97 18.38 11.11
C LEU A 36 -8.49 17.11 10.40
N GLY A 37 -9.42 16.45 9.72
CA GLY A 37 -9.10 15.24 8.99
C GLY A 37 -8.84 14.02 9.87
N ILE A 38 -9.35 13.98 11.09
CA ILE A 38 -9.34 12.79 11.93
C ILE A 38 -10.78 12.52 12.33
N LYS A 39 -11.23 11.27 12.17
CA LYS A 39 -12.53 10.82 12.67
C LYS A 39 -12.44 10.80 14.19
N PRO A 40 -13.34 11.47 14.93
CA PRO A 40 -13.33 11.41 16.39
C PRO A 40 -13.77 10.01 16.87
N GLU A 41 -13.22 9.56 18.00
CA GLU A 41 -13.56 8.27 18.61
C GLU A 41 -13.42 7.10 17.61
N TRP A 42 -12.36 7.10 16.81
CA TRP A 42 -12.11 6.11 15.75
C TRP A 42 -10.71 5.51 15.89
N PRO A 43 -10.51 4.22 15.56
CA PRO A 43 -9.20 3.61 15.61
C PRO A 43 -8.29 4.05 14.44
N TYR A 44 -7.01 4.17 14.76
CA TYR A 44 -5.93 4.44 13.82
C TYR A 44 -4.75 3.51 14.12
N LEU A 45 -4.06 3.06 13.09
CA LEU A 45 -2.80 2.35 13.21
C LEU A 45 -1.65 3.36 13.21
N PHE A 46 -0.97 3.52 14.35
CA PHE A 46 0.30 4.22 14.42
C PHE A 46 1.43 3.25 14.12
N LYS A 47 2.11 3.48 12.99
CA LYS A 47 3.16 2.61 12.47
C LYS A 47 4.49 3.33 12.56
N GLU A 48 5.31 2.88 13.50
CA GLU A 48 6.58 3.52 13.80
C GLU A 48 7.59 3.32 12.67
N SER A 49 8.45 4.32 12.46
CA SER A 49 9.62 4.15 11.61
C SER A 49 10.66 3.32 12.34
N ILE A 50 11.38 2.46 11.61
CA ILE A 50 12.50 1.74 12.21
C ILE A 50 13.74 2.60 12.19
N PHE A 51 14.60 2.45 13.19
CA PHE A 51 15.85 3.22 13.33
C PHE A 51 16.71 3.26 12.05
N ARG A 52 16.72 2.16 11.26
CA ARG A 52 17.47 2.08 10.01
C ARG A 52 16.89 2.95 8.87
N TYR A 53 15.59 3.18 8.86
CA TYR A 53 14.87 3.94 7.83
C TYR A 53 13.90 4.93 8.50
N PRO A 54 14.43 5.99 9.15
CA PRO A 54 13.63 6.90 9.98
C PRO A 54 12.63 7.73 9.16
N ASP A 55 12.85 7.90 7.85
CA ASP A 55 11.98 8.61 6.92
C ASP A 55 10.96 7.69 6.22
N GLN A 56 10.99 6.38 6.45
CA GLN A 56 10.15 5.40 5.74
C GLN A 56 8.65 5.64 5.93
N TYR A 57 8.22 6.23 7.05
CA TYR A 57 6.80 6.52 7.26
C TYR A 57 6.22 7.44 6.19
N TRP A 58 7.02 8.35 5.62
CA TRP A 58 6.61 9.21 4.51
C TRP A 58 6.17 8.40 3.29
N THR A 59 6.73 7.20 3.06
CA THR A 59 6.35 6.35 1.93
C THR A 59 4.87 5.94 1.98
N GLU A 60 4.30 5.70 3.16
CA GLU A 60 2.86 5.41 3.30
C GLU A 60 2.02 6.63 2.91
N LEU A 61 2.46 7.84 3.28
CA LEU A 61 1.77 9.09 2.94
C LEU A 61 1.86 9.39 1.45
N VAL A 62 3.04 9.20 0.83
CA VAL A 62 3.22 9.39 -0.61
C VAL A 62 2.34 8.40 -1.38
N ALA A 63 2.31 7.13 -0.97
CA ALA A 63 1.42 6.13 -1.57
C ALA A 63 -0.06 6.54 -1.44
N TYR A 64 -0.47 7.08 -0.29
CA TYR A 64 -1.82 7.62 -0.11
C TYR A 64 -2.10 8.82 -1.04
N ILE A 65 -1.17 9.76 -1.21
CA ILE A 65 -1.34 10.86 -2.18
C ILE A 65 -1.54 10.31 -3.58
N ILE A 66 -0.66 9.41 -4.03
CA ILE A 66 -0.75 8.77 -5.36
C ILE A 66 -2.11 8.10 -5.55
N SER A 67 -2.60 7.39 -4.54
CA SER A 67 -3.89 6.70 -4.61
C SER A 67 -5.08 7.65 -4.84
N LYS A 68 -5.05 8.86 -4.24
CA LYS A 68 -6.11 9.86 -4.43
C LYS A 68 -6.16 10.35 -5.88
N HIS A 69 -4.99 10.62 -6.45
CA HIS A 69 -4.88 11.07 -7.85
C HIS A 69 -5.27 9.97 -8.85
N LEU A 70 -5.09 8.71 -8.47
CA LEU A 70 -5.60 7.56 -9.23
C LEU A 70 -7.04 7.19 -8.89
N ALA A 71 -7.70 7.81 -7.90
CA ALA A 71 -8.99 7.37 -7.35
C ALA A 71 -9.00 5.86 -7.02
N ILE A 72 -7.99 5.40 -6.30
CA ILE A 72 -7.83 4.02 -5.79
C ILE A 72 -8.03 4.03 -4.28
N ASP A 73 -8.74 3.04 -3.77
CA ASP A 73 -9.05 2.92 -2.35
C ASP A 73 -7.81 2.49 -1.54
N VAL A 74 -7.25 3.43 -0.79
CA VAL A 74 -6.14 3.27 0.15
C VAL A 74 -6.53 3.99 1.44
N PRO A 75 -6.31 3.39 2.63
CA PRO A 75 -6.68 4.06 3.87
C PRO A 75 -5.94 5.37 4.01
N ARG A 76 -6.59 6.35 4.61
CA ARG A 76 -5.99 7.66 4.80
C ARG A 76 -4.74 7.57 5.66
N VAL A 77 -3.69 8.30 5.28
CA VAL A 77 -2.44 8.37 6.02
C VAL A 77 -2.11 9.81 6.38
N LEU A 78 -1.67 10.03 7.62
CA LEU A 78 -1.19 11.30 8.16
C LEU A 78 0.20 11.12 8.77
N PRO A 79 1.05 12.16 8.79
CA PRO A 79 2.30 12.12 9.53
C PRO A 79 1.98 12.29 11.01
N ALA A 80 2.60 11.49 11.85
CA ALA A 80 2.38 11.57 13.29
C ALA A 80 3.67 11.40 14.08
N MET A 81 3.63 11.88 15.31
CA MET A 81 4.71 11.74 16.27
C MET A 81 4.16 11.42 17.66
N LYS A 82 4.97 10.78 18.46
CA LYS A 82 4.67 10.36 19.83
C LYS A 82 5.86 10.69 20.72
N VAL A 83 5.64 11.43 21.79
CA VAL A 83 6.68 11.69 22.80
C VAL A 83 6.74 10.49 23.76
N THR A 84 7.94 9.93 23.93
CA THR A 84 8.23 8.84 24.87
C THR A 84 9.30 9.29 25.87
N GLU A 85 9.59 8.46 26.87
CA GLU A 85 10.68 8.72 27.82
C GLU A 85 12.05 8.80 27.12
N ASP A 86 12.21 8.09 26.00
CA ASP A 86 13.46 8.00 25.23
C ASP A 86 13.57 9.04 24.10
N GLY A 87 12.52 9.86 23.87
CA GLY A 87 12.52 10.92 22.85
C GLY A 87 11.26 10.96 21.99
N ILE A 88 11.37 11.54 20.80
CA ILE A 88 10.25 11.63 19.84
C ILE A 88 10.32 10.46 18.87
N VAL A 89 9.21 9.72 18.75
CA VAL A 89 9.03 8.65 17.77
C VAL A 89 8.16 9.16 16.63
N CYS A 90 8.66 9.10 15.40
CA CYS A 90 7.91 9.44 14.18
C CYS A 90 7.30 8.20 13.53
N GLY A 91 6.10 8.36 12.97
CA GLY A 91 5.40 7.29 12.30
C GLY A 91 4.30 7.77 11.36
N SER A 92 3.71 6.82 10.65
CA SER A 92 2.50 7.08 9.88
C SER A 92 1.28 6.73 10.73
N LEU A 93 0.31 7.62 10.71
CA LEU A 93 -1.00 7.43 11.32
C LEU A 93 -1.99 7.06 10.22
N ILE A 94 -2.35 5.78 10.18
CA ILE A 94 -3.18 5.18 9.13
C ILE A 94 -4.58 5.01 9.69
N GLU A 95 -5.58 5.59 9.03
CA GLU A 95 -6.98 5.43 9.40
C GLU A 95 -7.40 3.97 9.29
N TRP A 96 -7.99 3.42 10.35
CA TRP A 96 -8.50 2.06 10.31
C TRP A 96 -9.71 1.99 9.37
N PHE A 97 -9.73 1.00 8.48
CA PHE A 97 -10.61 1.01 7.31
C PHE A 97 -11.92 0.23 7.47
N TYR A 98 -12.19 -0.32 8.65
CA TYR A 98 -13.44 -1.01 8.97
C TYR A 98 -13.83 -0.72 10.42
N ASP A 99 -15.12 -0.85 10.73
CA ASP A 99 -15.62 -0.73 12.09
C ASP A 99 -15.33 -2.03 12.85
N VAL A 100 -14.51 -1.97 13.90
CA VAL A 100 -14.09 -3.16 14.67
C VAL A 100 -15.23 -3.81 15.46
N GLU A 101 -16.31 -3.06 15.74
CA GLU A 101 -17.46 -3.57 16.50
C GLU A 101 -18.49 -4.25 15.59
N GLU A 102 -18.65 -3.74 14.36
CA GLU A 102 -19.71 -4.17 13.43
C GLU A 102 -19.20 -5.02 12.26
N GLU A 103 -17.91 -4.93 11.95
CA GLU A 103 -17.30 -5.56 10.78
C GLU A 103 -16.15 -6.48 11.15
N ARG A 104 -15.90 -7.46 10.28
CA ARG A 104 -14.81 -8.42 10.48
C ARG A 104 -13.89 -8.46 9.28
N PHE A 105 -12.62 -8.17 9.50
CA PHE A 105 -11.58 -8.34 8.50
C PHE A 105 -10.99 -9.76 8.51
N VAL A 106 -10.80 -10.34 7.32
CA VAL A 106 -10.12 -11.62 7.12
C VAL A 106 -9.01 -11.44 6.09
N HIS A 107 -7.76 -11.57 6.54
CA HIS A 107 -6.57 -11.55 5.68
C HIS A 107 -6.63 -12.64 4.60
N ALA A 108 -6.06 -12.36 3.44
CA ALA A 108 -6.04 -13.30 2.34
C ALA A 108 -5.31 -14.62 2.67
N GLY A 109 -4.28 -14.57 3.52
CA GLY A 109 -3.55 -15.74 3.99
C GLY A 109 -4.45 -16.84 4.57
N SER A 110 -5.56 -16.46 5.23
CA SER A 110 -6.55 -17.43 5.73
C SER A 110 -7.20 -18.25 4.61
N TYR A 111 -7.42 -17.66 3.43
CA TYR A 111 -7.96 -18.38 2.28
C TYR A 111 -6.90 -19.22 1.59
N PHE A 112 -5.66 -18.72 1.50
CA PHE A 112 -4.55 -19.49 0.96
C PHE A 112 -4.28 -20.77 1.76
N LYS A 113 -4.28 -20.71 3.11
CA LYS A 113 -4.16 -21.93 3.96
C LYS A 113 -5.25 -22.96 3.73
N ARG A 114 -6.48 -22.50 3.46
CA ARG A 114 -7.59 -23.41 3.17
C ARG A 114 -7.43 -24.09 1.81
N LEU A 115 -6.79 -23.41 0.86
CA LEU A 115 -6.58 -23.89 -0.50
C LEU A 115 -5.27 -24.67 -0.67
N ILE A 116 -4.28 -24.38 0.17
CA ILE A 116 -2.93 -24.94 0.19
C ILE A 116 -2.66 -25.41 1.63
N PRO A 117 -2.89 -26.70 1.95
CA PRO A 117 -2.72 -27.21 3.31
C PRO A 117 -1.33 -26.96 3.91
N GLU A 118 -0.29 -26.92 3.08
CA GLU A 118 1.11 -26.71 3.46
C GLU A 118 1.59 -25.26 3.26
N PHE A 119 0.67 -24.28 3.26
CA PHE A 119 1.02 -22.87 3.03
C PHE A 119 2.01 -22.36 4.07
N ASP A 120 3.15 -21.80 3.63
CA ASP A 120 4.14 -21.23 4.54
C ASP A 120 3.77 -19.80 4.92
N ASP A 121 3.22 -19.63 6.12
CA ASP A 121 2.87 -18.33 6.69
C ASP A 121 4.03 -17.35 6.80
N LYS A 122 5.24 -17.87 7.03
CA LYS A 122 6.40 -17.04 7.35
C LYS A 122 6.95 -16.38 6.10
N THR A 123 7.03 -17.13 4.99
CA THR A 123 7.58 -16.61 3.73
C THR A 123 6.52 -16.23 2.72
N GLY A 124 5.30 -16.78 2.85
CA GLY A 124 4.22 -16.62 1.88
C GLY A 124 4.62 -17.03 0.46
N LYS A 125 5.58 -17.94 0.28
CA LYS A 125 6.17 -18.21 -1.04
C LYS A 125 5.18 -18.81 -2.03
N GLU A 126 4.12 -19.45 -1.54
CA GLU A 126 3.00 -19.96 -2.33
C GLU A 126 1.96 -18.88 -2.68
N HIS A 127 2.10 -17.63 -2.21
CA HIS A 127 1.23 -16.51 -2.58
C HIS A 127 1.38 -16.19 -4.07
N ASN A 128 0.31 -16.42 -4.84
CA ASN A 128 0.34 -16.31 -6.29
C ASN A 128 -0.95 -15.74 -6.88
N PHE A 129 -0.81 -15.19 -8.09
CA PHE A 129 -1.87 -14.47 -8.79
C PHE A 129 -3.04 -15.38 -9.20
N SER A 130 -2.76 -16.60 -9.66
CA SER A 130 -3.79 -17.54 -10.13
C SER A 130 -4.78 -17.91 -9.02
N ASP A 131 -4.25 -18.24 -7.85
CA ASP A 131 -5.07 -18.57 -6.68
C ASP A 131 -5.73 -17.36 -6.05
N MET A 132 -5.06 -16.21 -6.01
CA MET A 132 -5.69 -14.94 -5.61
C MET A 132 -6.94 -14.68 -6.46
N ASN A 133 -6.82 -14.78 -7.79
CA ASN A 133 -7.94 -14.58 -8.69
C ASN A 133 -9.06 -15.62 -8.49
N LEU A 134 -8.71 -16.88 -8.21
CA LEU A 134 -9.67 -17.94 -7.87
C LEU A 134 -10.41 -17.65 -6.55
N ILE A 135 -9.68 -17.24 -5.51
CA ILE A 135 -10.23 -16.89 -4.19
C ILE A 135 -11.20 -15.72 -4.33
N ILE A 136 -10.80 -14.62 -4.98
CA ILE A 136 -11.67 -13.45 -5.15
C ILE A 136 -12.90 -13.82 -5.98
N ARG A 137 -12.76 -14.64 -7.03
CA ARG A 137 -13.91 -15.14 -7.81
C ARG A 137 -14.88 -15.95 -6.95
N PHE A 138 -14.36 -16.81 -6.09
CA PHE A 138 -15.19 -17.60 -5.17
C PHE A 138 -15.95 -16.69 -4.19
N LEU A 139 -15.28 -15.67 -3.64
CA LEU A 139 -15.89 -14.68 -2.77
C LEU A 139 -17.01 -13.91 -3.47
N THR A 140 -16.83 -13.51 -4.73
CA THR A 140 -17.90 -12.90 -5.54
C THR A 140 -19.14 -13.78 -5.61
N MET A 141 -18.98 -15.10 -5.73
CA MET A 141 -20.12 -16.03 -5.85
C MET A 141 -20.75 -16.43 -4.52
N LYS A 142 -20.01 -16.39 -3.41
CA LYS A 142 -20.40 -17.01 -2.13
C LYS A 142 -20.47 -16.08 -0.93
N ALA A 143 -19.86 -14.91 -1.01
CA ALA A 143 -19.75 -13.96 0.10
C ALA A 143 -20.47 -12.62 -0.16
N ASN A 144 -21.30 -12.53 -1.21
CA ASN A 144 -22.01 -11.29 -1.57
C ASN A 144 -21.04 -10.09 -1.71
N LEU A 145 -19.89 -10.34 -2.34
CA LEU A 145 -18.83 -9.35 -2.53
C LEU A 145 -19.32 -8.19 -3.38
N LYS A 146 -19.28 -6.98 -2.82
CA LYS A 146 -19.72 -5.73 -3.47
C LYS A 146 -18.64 -5.10 -4.33
N THR A 147 -17.37 -5.31 -3.98
CA THR A 147 -16.25 -4.86 -4.81
C THR A 147 -16.26 -5.55 -6.16
N ASP A 148 -16.16 -4.78 -7.25
CA ASP A 148 -15.92 -5.34 -8.58
C ASP A 148 -14.51 -5.94 -8.62
N ARG A 149 -14.44 -7.26 -8.74
CA ARG A 149 -13.18 -8.01 -8.77
C ARG A 149 -12.23 -7.53 -9.87
N LEU A 150 -12.74 -7.24 -11.07
CA LEU A 150 -11.88 -6.88 -12.21
C LEU A 150 -11.30 -5.48 -12.00
N LEU A 151 -12.11 -4.54 -11.51
CA LEU A 151 -11.63 -3.18 -11.23
C LEU A 151 -10.63 -3.16 -10.07
N TRP A 152 -10.88 -3.92 -9.00
CA TRP A 152 -9.93 -4.01 -7.88
C TRP A 152 -8.60 -4.63 -8.32
N LEU A 153 -8.62 -5.67 -9.15
CA LEU A 153 -7.39 -6.26 -9.71
C LEU A 153 -6.64 -5.25 -10.58
N ALA A 154 -7.36 -4.48 -11.41
CA ALA A 154 -6.79 -3.42 -12.24
C ALA A 154 -6.13 -2.33 -11.39
N ASP A 155 -6.84 -1.86 -10.35
CA ASP A 155 -6.33 -0.87 -9.39
C ASP A 155 -5.08 -1.37 -8.67
N MET A 156 -5.09 -2.61 -8.17
CA MET A 156 -3.94 -3.20 -7.48
C MET A 156 -2.70 -3.25 -8.37
N VAL A 157 -2.79 -3.80 -9.60
CA VAL A 157 -1.62 -3.92 -10.46
C VAL A 157 -1.10 -2.57 -10.96
N MET A 158 -2.01 -1.61 -11.21
CA MET A 158 -1.65 -0.27 -11.67
C MET A 158 -0.92 0.47 -10.54
N PHE A 159 -1.52 0.45 -9.35
CA PHE A 159 -0.98 1.12 -8.17
C PHE A 159 0.37 0.54 -7.76
N ASP A 160 0.45 -0.78 -7.58
CA ASP A 160 1.70 -1.44 -7.17
C ASP A 160 2.81 -1.30 -8.22
N SER A 161 2.48 -1.20 -9.52
CA SER A 161 3.48 -0.92 -10.56
C SER A 161 4.02 0.51 -10.49
N LEU A 162 3.13 1.49 -10.27
CA LEU A 162 3.50 2.90 -10.20
C LEU A 162 4.31 3.22 -8.95
N ILE A 163 3.93 2.66 -7.79
CA ILE A 163 4.68 2.86 -6.55
C ILE A 163 5.84 1.87 -6.40
N GLY A 164 5.86 0.78 -7.18
CA GLY A 164 6.87 -0.26 -7.07
C GLY A 164 6.76 -1.08 -5.79
N ASN A 165 5.55 -1.44 -5.37
CA ASN A 165 5.33 -2.19 -4.13
C ASN A 165 5.89 -3.62 -4.25
N THR A 166 6.92 -3.92 -3.47
CA THR A 166 7.59 -5.23 -3.52
C THR A 166 7.00 -6.27 -2.58
N ASP A 167 6.03 -5.86 -1.76
CA ASP A 167 5.59 -6.62 -0.58
C ASP A 167 4.05 -6.67 -0.44
N ARG A 168 3.33 -6.70 -1.57
CA ARG A 168 1.90 -7.06 -1.61
C ARG A 168 1.72 -8.55 -1.30
N HIS A 169 1.96 -8.95 -0.06
CA HIS A 169 1.81 -10.33 0.40
C HIS A 169 0.40 -10.62 0.91
N GLN A 170 0.12 -11.87 1.27
CA GLN A 170 -1.21 -12.38 1.63
C GLN A 170 -1.84 -11.75 2.89
N GLU A 171 -1.08 -11.01 3.68
CA GLU A 171 -1.64 -10.28 4.84
C GLU A 171 -1.91 -8.80 4.51
N ASN A 172 -1.45 -8.31 3.35
CA ASN A 172 -1.59 -6.91 2.91
C ASN A 172 -2.78 -6.69 1.96
N TRP A 173 -3.73 -7.63 1.99
CA TRP A 173 -5.06 -7.52 1.42
C TRP A 173 -5.99 -8.57 2.06
N GLY A 174 -7.30 -8.38 1.94
CA GLY A 174 -8.27 -9.34 2.44
C GLY A 174 -9.70 -8.94 2.15
N VAL A 175 -10.62 -9.41 2.99
CA VAL A 175 -12.06 -9.19 2.85
C VAL A 175 -12.62 -8.66 4.15
N VAL A 176 -13.38 -7.57 4.09
CA VAL A 176 -14.19 -7.06 5.18
C VAL A 176 -15.60 -7.63 5.02
N PHE A 177 -16.11 -8.24 6.09
CA PHE A 177 -17.48 -8.74 6.18
C PHE A 177 -18.30 -7.82 7.05
N CYS A 178 -19.44 -7.37 6.53
CA CYS A 178 -20.32 -6.42 7.18
C CYS A 178 -21.48 -7.14 7.89
N ALA A 179 -22.06 -6.51 8.90
CA ALA A 179 -23.19 -7.05 9.66
C ALA A 179 -24.43 -7.38 8.80
N ASP A 180 -24.59 -6.71 7.65
CA ASP A 180 -25.69 -6.92 6.70
C ASP A 180 -25.50 -8.12 5.75
N ASN A 181 -24.52 -9.00 6.03
CA ASN A 181 -24.12 -10.14 5.18
C ASN A 181 -23.63 -9.74 3.78
N THR A 182 -23.16 -8.51 3.62
CA THR A 182 -22.34 -8.11 2.47
C THR A 182 -20.85 -8.24 2.80
N SER A 183 -20.01 -8.17 1.77
CA SER A 183 -18.57 -8.07 1.97
C SER A 183 -17.95 -7.19 0.90
N HIS A 184 -16.76 -6.68 1.17
CA HIS A 184 -15.95 -5.99 0.18
C HIS A 184 -14.47 -6.35 0.35
N LEU A 185 -13.69 -6.24 -0.72
CA LEU A 185 -12.24 -6.32 -0.61
C LEU A 185 -11.76 -5.13 0.20
N SER A 186 -10.71 -5.34 1.00
CA SER A 186 -10.09 -4.24 1.73
C SER A 186 -9.54 -3.19 0.76
N PRO A 187 -9.40 -1.94 1.22
CA PRO A 187 -8.47 -1.00 0.59
C PRO A 187 -7.08 -1.61 0.43
N LEU A 188 -6.25 -1.02 -0.44
CA LEU A 188 -4.84 -1.40 -0.56
C LEU A 188 -4.04 -0.74 0.56
N PHE A 189 -3.66 -1.51 1.58
CA PHE A 189 -2.94 -1.02 2.75
C PHE A 189 -1.51 -1.60 2.84
N ASP A 190 -0.71 -1.08 3.79
CA ASP A 190 0.70 -1.45 3.98
C ASP A 190 1.54 -1.23 2.70
N ASN A 191 1.68 0.05 2.32
CA ASN A 191 2.34 0.46 1.08
C ASN A 191 3.77 0.98 1.31
N GLY A 192 4.27 0.93 2.56
CA GLY A 192 5.56 1.48 2.94
C GLY A 192 6.78 0.75 2.37
N THR A 193 6.62 -0.43 1.76
CA THR A 193 7.69 -1.16 1.07
C THR A 193 7.71 -0.85 -0.44
N SER A 194 7.74 0.44 -0.75
CA SER A 194 7.59 0.99 -2.11
C SER A 194 8.57 2.14 -2.37
N LEU A 195 8.51 2.73 -3.57
CA LEU A 195 9.15 4.00 -3.96
C LEU A 195 10.67 4.07 -3.75
N GLY A 196 11.32 2.91 -3.71
CA GLY A 196 12.75 2.79 -3.45
C GLY A 196 13.19 3.32 -2.09
N HIS A 197 12.32 3.27 -1.07
CA HIS A 197 12.63 3.72 0.29
C HIS A 197 13.88 3.05 0.89
N GLU A 198 14.23 1.83 0.45
CA GLU A 198 15.40 1.11 0.93
C GLU A 198 16.73 1.72 0.45
N ARG A 199 16.66 2.68 -0.47
CA ARG A 199 17.82 3.39 -1.00
C ARG A 199 18.14 4.62 -0.15
N PHE A 200 19.30 4.57 0.48
CA PHE A 200 19.94 5.72 1.11
C PHE A 200 20.32 6.76 0.05
N ILE A 201 19.95 8.02 0.28
CA ILE A 201 20.11 9.14 -0.67
C ILE A 201 21.56 9.26 -1.14
N GLU A 202 22.52 9.07 -0.23
CA GLU A 202 23.95 9.19 -0.49
C GLU A 202 24.45 8.14 -1.50
N HIS A 203 23.80 6.97 -1.56
CA HIS A 203 24.18 5.87 -2.46
C HIS A 203 23.52 5.95 -3.84
N ILE A 204 22.45 6.73 -3.96
CA ILE A 204 21.74 6.99 -5.22
C ILE A 204 22.08 8.35 -5.82
N GLN A 205 22.85 9.17 -5.09
CA GLN A 205 23.36 10.42 -5.60
C GLN A 205 24.13 10.20 -6.91
N GLY A 206 23.73 10.91 -7.96
CA GLY A 206 24.35 10.81 -9.29
C GLY A 206 23.91 9.61 -10.14
N TRP A 207 22.87 8.85 -9.74
CA TRP A 207 22.24 7.90 -10.66
C TRP A 207 21.56 8.66 -11.80
N ASP A 208 21.83 8.21 -13.02
CA ASP A 208 21.19 8.67 -14.25
C ASP A 208 19.93 7.83 -14.56
N ASP A 209 19.10 8.32 -15.47
CA ASP A 209 17.83 7.68 -15.82
C ASP A 209 18.00 6.23 -16.29
N PRO A 210 19.02 5.85 -17.10
CA PRO A 210 19.26 4.45 -17.44
C PRO A 210 19.49 3.55 -16.22
N ARG A 211 20.26 4.01 -15.21
CA ARG A 211 20.50 3.23 -14.00
C ARG A 211 19.26 3.12 -13.12
N ILE A 212 18.45 4.19 -13.05
CA ILE A 212 17.17 4.17 -12.35
C ILE A 212 16.19 3.22 -13.04
N LYS A 213 16.07 3.29 -14.38
CA LYS A 213 15.25 2.38 -15.19
C LYS A 213 15.69 0.92 -14.99
N ALA A 214 16.99 0.63 -14.95
CA ALA A 214 17.51 -0.71 -14.65
C ALA A 214 17.21 -1.19 -13.22
N TYR A 215 17.15 -0.29 -12.24
CA TYR A 215 16.67 -0.61 -10.89
C TYR A 215 15.17 -0.92 -10.89
N ILE A 216 14.36 -0.07 -11.51
CA ILE A 216 12.90 -0.22 -11.61
C ILE A 216 12.51 -1.53 -12.29
N ASN A 217 13.15 -1.89 -13.40
CA ASN A 217 12.88 -3.13 -14.15
C ASN A 217 13.23 -4.42 -13.38
N ARG A 218 14.00 -4.33 -12.29
CA ARG A 218 14.26 -5.46 -11.39
C ARG A 218 13.21 -5.58 -10.27
N GLY A 219 12.31 -4.61 -10.16
CA GLY A 219 11.20 -4.63 -9.21
C GLY A 219 10.25 -5.78 -9.47
N LYS A 220 9.89 -6.48 -8.40
CA LYS A 220 8.99 -7.64 -8.43
C LYS A 220 7.93 -7.50 -7.35
N HIS A 221 6.73 -7.99 -7.62
CA HIS A 221 5.72 -8.19 -6.59
C HIS A 221 6.16 -9.29 -5.62
N HIS A 222 5.47 -9.40 -4.48
CA HIS A 222 5.53 -10.61 -3.67
C HIS A 222 4.89 -11.82 -4.38
N LEU A 223 3.94 -11.57 -5.29
CA LEU A 223 3.19 -12.57 -6.04
C LEU A 223 4.08 -13.38 -6.99
N ARG A 224 3.78 -14.68 -7.06
CA ARG A 224 4.18 -15.57 -8.16
C ARG A 224 3.03 -15.70 -9.16
N LEU A 225 3.25 -16.28 -10.33
CA LEU A 225 2.15 -16.53 -11.28
C LEU A 225 1.23 -17.65 -10.79
N THR A 226 1.83 -18.76 -10.37
CA THR A 226 1.14 -19.95 -9.88
C THR A 226 1.87 -20.53 -8.66
N ARG A 227 1.30 -21.54 -8.02
CA ARG A 227 1.91 -22.21 -6.85
C ARG A 227 2.97 -23.25 -7.21
N GLU A 228 3.08 -23.62 -8.49
CA GLU A 228 4.07 -24.60 -8.97
C GLU A 228 5.48 -24.01 -9.08
N ASP A 229 5.59 -22.68 -9.19
CA ASP A 229 6.86 -21.95 -9.21
C ASP A 229 6.91 -20.94 -8.06
N THR A 230 7.33 -21.40 -6.88
CA THR A 230 7.42 -20.56 -5.68
C THR A 230 8.67 -19.66 -5.66
N ASP A 231 9.63 -19.90 -6.55
CA ASP A 231 10.93 -19.24 -6.54
C ASP A 231 10.92 -17.96 -7.39
N ASN A 232 10.11 -17.93 -8.45
CA ASN A 232 10.04 -16.80 -9.38
C ASN A 232 8.87 -15.86 -9.09
N ARG A 233 9.15 -14.81 -8.31
CA ARG A 233 8.25 -13.66 -8.19
C ARG A 233 8.08 -12.94 -9.53
N LEU A 234 6.87 -12.48 -9.80
CA LEU A 234 6.46 -11.73 -11.00
C LEU A 234 7.05 -10.32 -11.01
N GLY A 235 7.48 -9.87 -12.19
CA GLY A 235 7.81 -8.46 -12.41
C GLY A 235 6.57 -7.56 -12.29
N HIS A 236 6.75 -6.32 -11.86
CA HIS A 236 5.65 -5.33 -11.79
C HIS A 236 4.96 -5.16 -13.14
N PHE A 237 5.74 -4.81 -14.16
CA PHE A 237 5.26 -4.58 -15.52
C PHE A 237 4.79 -5.85 -16.22
N GLU A 238 5.41 -6.99 -15.91
CA GLU A 238 4.98 -8.31 -16.42
C GLU A 238 3.55 -8.63 -15.97
N LEU A 239 3.25 -8.49 -14.67
CA LEU A 239 1.90 -8.74 -14.17
C LEU A 239 0.89 -7.73 -14.73
N LEU A 240 1.25 -6.43 -14.75
CA LEU A 240 0.43 -5.38 -15.32
C LEU A 240 0.04 -5.70 -16.78
N LYS A 241 1.03 -6.01 -17.62
CA LYS A 241 0.82 -6.37 -19.03
C LYS A 241 -0.05 -7.62 -19.16
N GLY A 242 0.25 -8.65 -18.38
CA GLY A 242 -0.50 -9.91 -18.38
C GLY A 242 -1.98 -9.71 -18.08
N VAL A 243 -2.34 -8.91 -17.07
CA VAL A 243 -3.76 -8.65 -16.75
C VAL A 243 -4.43 -7.68 -17.72
N PHE A 244 -3.68 -6.69 -18.22
CA PHE A 244 -4.15 -5.75 -19.22
C PHE A 244 -4.55 -6.48 -20.52
N ASP A 245 -3.71 -7.38 -21.02
CA ASP A 245 -3.99 -8.13 -22.24
C ASP A 245 -5.08 -9.20 -22.05
N ALA A 246 -5.24 -9.73 -20.83
CA ALA A 246 -6.18 -10.81 -20.55
C ALA A 246 -7.66 -10.39 -20.48
N ASN A 247 -7.97 -9.11 -20.24
CA ASN A 247 -9.35 -8.68 -20.05
C ASN A 247 -9.61 -7.24 -20.51
N VAL A 248 -10.59 -7.05 -21.40
CA VAL A 248 -10.92 -5.73 -21.98
C VAL A 248 -11.42 -4.72 -20.95
N GLN A 249 -12.15 -5.14 -19.92
CA GLN A 249 -12.64 -4.25 -18.87
C GLN A 249 -11.49 -3.76 -17.99
N ILE A 250 -10.55 -4.66 -17.64
CA ILE A 250 -9.31 -4.29 -16.95
C ILE A 250 -8.51 -3.30 -17.81
N ALA A 251 -8.33 -3.60 -19.09
CA ALA A 251 -7.59 -2.73 -20.00
C ALA A 251 -8.17 -1.32 -20.10
N GLN A 252 -9.49 -1.22 -20.26
CA GLN A 252 -10.20 0.06 -20.31
C GLN A 252 -10.04 0.84 -19.00
N HIS A 253 -10.16 0.17 -17.85
CA HIS A 253 -10.01 0.80 -16.55
C HIS A 253 -8.59 1.33 -16.33
N ILE A 254 -7.55 0.51 -16.60
CA ILE A 254 -6.15 0.95 -16.49
C ILE A 254 -5.87 2.12 -17.43
N GLN A 255 -6.33 2.05 -18.69
CA GLN A 255 -6.14 3.14 -19.64
C GLN A 255 -6.80 4.43 -19.15
N GLN A 256 -8.02 4.37 -18.60
CA GLN A 256 -8.68 5.53 -18.02
C GLN A 256 -7.90 6.13 -16.84
N LYS A 257 -7.27 5.30 -16.00
CA LYS A 257 -6.42 5.77 -14.89
C LYS A 257 -5.19 6.51 -15.42
N VAL A 258 -4.55 5.97 -16.45
CA VAL A 258 -3.39 6.60 -17.09
C VAL A 258 -3.77 7.91 -17.78
N ASP A 259 -4.87 7.93 -18.54
CA ASP A 259 -5.32 9.11 -19.29
C ASP A 259 -5.76 10.26 -18.38
N ASN A 260 -6.30 9.95 -17.20
CA ASN A 260 -6.82 10.94 -16.26
C ASN A 260 -5.80 11.38 -15.20
N LEU A 261 -4.62 10.77 -15.13
CA LEU A 261 -3.63 11.10 -14.09
C LEU A 261 -3.02 12.49 -14.34
N ASP A 262 -3.33 13.44 -13.45
CA ASP A 262 -2.61 14.70 -13.34
C ASP A 262 -1.27 14.46 -12.62
N LEU A 263 -0.26 14.02 -13.37
CA LEU A 263 1.06 13.70 -12.84
C LEU A 263 1.71 14.93 -12.18
N ASP A 264 1.60 16.11 -12.79
CA ASP A 264 2.23 17.33 -12.27
C ASP A 264 1.57 17.77 -10.96
N GLY A 265 0.22 17.77 -10.91
CA GLY A 265 -0.52 18.07 -9.69
C GLY A 265 -0.24 17.07 -8.56
N MET A 266 -0.14 15.79 -8.89
CA MET A 266 0.23 14.74 -7.95
C MET A 266 1.63 14.96 -7.38
N LEU A 267 2.63 15.22 -8.23
CA LEU A 267 4.00 15.46 -7.81
C LEU A 267 4.14 16.75 -6.99
N ALA A 268 3.41 17.81 -7.33
CA ALA A 268 3.37 19.04 -6.54
C ALA A 268 2.81 18.80 -5.13
N GLU A 269 1.74 17.99 -5.00
CA GLU A 269 1.21 17.64 -3.68
C GLU A 269 2.20 16.79 -2.86
N ILE A 270 2.96 15.90 -3.51
CA ILE A 270 4.04 15.16 -2.84
C ILE A 270 5.16 16.11 -2.41
N GLU A 271 5.55 17.07 -3.26
CA GLU A 271 6.57 18.07 -2.94
C GLU A 271 6.18 18.93 -1.73
N ASP A 272 4.90 19.26 -1.59
CA ASP A 272 4.39 20.01 -0.43
C ASP A 272 4.65 19.31 0.92
N LEU A 273 4.88 17.99 0.93
CA LEU A 273 5.32 17.28 2.14
C LEU A 273 6.67 17.76 2.67
N THR A 274 7.55 18.27 1.78
CA THR A 274 8.88 18.80 2.17
C THR A 274 8.79 20.06 3.04
N ARG A 275 7.62 20.70 3.04
CA ARG A 275 7.34 21.92 3.82
C ARG A 275 6.78 21.63 5.21
N ILE A 276 6.52 20.35 5.53
CA ILE A 276 6.01 19.95 6.84
C ILE A 276 7.18 19.90 7.83
N GLU A 277 7.09 20.70 8.89
CA GLU A 277 8.02 20.63 10.01
C GLU A 277 7.78 19.33 10.80
N ALA A 278 8.77 18.44 10.80
CA ALA A 278 8.78 17.16 11.49
C ALA A 278 10.18 16.87 12.03
N GLU A 279 10.28 16.10 13.12
CA GLU A 279 11.57 15.68 13.70
C GLU A 279 12.43 14.93 12.66
N ILE A 280 11.80 14.07 11.87
CA ILE A 280 12.41 13.45 10.68
C ILE A 280 11.70 13.99 9.43
N PRO A 281 12.27 15.00 8.74
CA PRO A 281 11.61 15.66 7.62
C PRO A 281 11.61 14.80 6.35
N PHE A 282 10.63 15.04 5.48
CA PHE A 282 10.67 14.56 4.11
C PHE A 282 11.59 15.48 3.30
N SER A 283 12.84 15.07 3.05
CA SER A 283 13.82 15.96 2.43
C SER A 283 13.52 16.20 0.93
N GLN A 284 14.03 17.31 0.39
CA GLN A 284 13.94 17.59 -1.05
C GLN A 284 14.62 16.47 -1.86
N GLU A 285 15.76 15.96 -1.41
CA GLU A 285 16.47 14.87 -2.10
C GLU A 285 15.65 13.59 -2.15
N ARG A 286 14.90 13.29 -1.08
CA ARG A 286 13.96 12.16 -1.05
C ARG A 286 12.80 12.38 -2.03
N PHE A 287 12.25 13.59 -2.07
CA PHE A 287 11.25 13.96 -3.06
C PHE A 287 11.76 13.76 -4.49
N GLU A 288 12.93 14.31 -4.85
CA GLU A 288 13.51 14.19 -6.19
C GLU A 288 13.76 12.73 -6.59
N TRP A 289 14.19 11.89 -5.64
CA TRP A 289 14.32 10.45 -5.86
C TRP A 289 12.98 9.79 -6.19
N ILE A 290 11.97 10.06 -5.37
CA ILE A 290 10.62 9.51 -5.53
C ILE A 290 9.99 9.98 -6.84
N LYS A 291 10.12 11.27 -7.15
CA LYS A 291 9.66 11.89 -8.40
C LYS A 291 10.20 11.15 -9.61
N LYS A 292 11.53 10.99 -9.71
CA LYS A 292 12.16 10.24 -10.82
C LYS A 292 11.68 8.80 -10.91
N ASN A 293 11.47 8.14 -9.77
CA ASN A 293 10.91 6.78 -9.75
C ASN A 293 9.50 6.74 -10.34
N ILE A 294 8.64 7.67 -9.95
CA ILE A 294 7.25 7.77 -10.42
C ILE A 294 7.22 8.09 -11.91
N GLU A 295 7.98 9.09 -12.37
CA GLU A 295 8.03 9.50 -13.77
C GLU A 295 8.46 8.34 -14.69
N ILE A 296 9.59 7.68 -14.37
CA ILE A 296 10.10 6.55 -15.17
C ILE A 296 9.15 5.35 -15.12
N ARG A 297 8.54 5.07 -13.95
CA ARG A 297 7.54 3.98 -13.83
C ARG A 297 6.29 4.29 -14.64
N PHE A 298 5.83 5.53 -14.64
CA PHE A 298 4.66 5.94 -15.41
C PHE A 298 4.92 5.86 -16.91
N ASP A 299 6.11 6.23 -17.37
CA ASP A 299 6.53 6.03 -18.76
C ASP A 299 6.57 4.55 -19.15
N LEU A 300 7.16 3.70 -18.31
CA LEU A 300 7.15 2.25 -18.50
C LEU A 300 5.75 1.66 -18.52
N ILE A 301 4.86 2.11 -17.63
CA ILE A 301 3.44 1.69 -17.65
C ILE A 301 2.84 2.02 -19.02
N LYS A 302 2.97 3.27 -19.50
CA LYS A 302 2.46 3.67 -20.82
C LYS A 302 3.05 2.82 -21.95
N GLU A 303 4.34 2.48 -21.90
CA GLU A 303 4.99 1.59 -22.88
C GLU A 303 4.31 0.20 -22.92
N GLU A 304 3.99 -0.40 -21.77
CA GLU A 304 3.34 -1.72 -21.69
C GLU A 304 1.88 -1.74 -22.19
N LEU A 305 1.15 -0.61 -22.08
CA LEU A 305 -0.25 -0.55 -22.51
C LEU A 305 -0.40 -0.48 -24.05
N ILE A 306 0.70 -0.27 -24.78
CA ILE A 306 0.70 -0.29 -26.25
C ILE A 306 0.49 -1.74 -26.72
N LYS A 307 -0.46 -1.92 -27.65
CA LYS A 307 -0.73 -3.20 -28.30
C LYS A 307 0.11 -3.40 -29.55
#